data_AF-A0A6N2AJC3-F1
#
_entry.id   AF-A0A6N2AJC3-F1
#
_cell.length_a   1.000
_cell.length_b   1.000
_cell.length_c   1.000
_cell.angle_alpha   90.00
_cell.angle_beta   90.00
_cell.angle_gamma   90.00
#
_symmetry.space_group_name_H-M   'P 1'
#
loop_
_entity.id
_entity.type
_entity.pdbx_description
1 polymer ?
#
loop_
_entity_poly.entity_id
_entity_poly.type
_entity_poly.pdbx_seq_one_letter_code
_entity_poly.pdbx_strand_id
1 'polypeptide(L)'
;MEQQLASVRKKIATLNLFAESEKKRIVNEILVLTEPLLTDVDYNVRIIGREIISDLSKAAGIDAMIHVTRLNIDSPNEYIRNAAARSLSIVASALGILALLPFLEEICFQMESWEARHTGVMIVYHITVLIGSANLLPYLSYLMEIIEPRLKDDIEKIRDVTNVAMDGLAVAATLWY
;
A
#
# COMPACT_ATOMS: atom_id res chain seq x y z
N MET A 1 -13.99 7.12 -20.16
CA MET A 1 -13.68 6.32 -18.95
C MET A 1 -13.94 4.83 -19.17
N GLU A 2 -15.16 4.41 -19.51
CA GLU A 2 -15.52 2.98 -19.66
C GLU A 2 -14.62 2.20 -20.64
N GLN A 3 -14.34 2.74 -21.82
CA GLN A 3 -13.47 2.07 -22.81
C GLN A 3 -12.03 1.86 -22.30
N GLN A 4 -11.51 2.81 -21.51
CA GLN A 4 -10.20 2.71 -20.89
C GLN A 4 -10.18 1.66 -19.78
N LEU A 5 -11.24 1.60 -18.96
CA LEU A 5 -11.40 0.57 -17.93
C LEU A 5 -11.52 -0.84 -18.52
N ALA A 6 -12.26 -0.99 -19.62
CA ALA A 6 -12.35 -2.26 -20.34
C ALA A 6 -10.99 -2.72 -20.87
N SER A 7 -10.19 -1.79 -21.41
CA SER A 7 -8.82 -2.07 -21.84
C SER A 7 -7.92 -2.52 -20.67
N VAL A 8 -7.98 -1.83 -19.53
CA VAL A 8 -7.23 -2.19 -18.30
C VAL A 8 -7.61 -3.59 -17.82
N ARG A 9 -8.92 -3.89 -17.70
CA ARG A 9 -9.39 -5.21 -17.26
C ARG A 9 -8.93 -6.33 -18.19
N LYS A 10 -8.93 -6.08 -19.51
CA LYS A 10 -8.40 -7.03 -20.49
C LYS A 10 -6.90 -7.28 -20.31
N LYS A 11 -6.09 -6.23 -20.07
CA LYS A 11 -4.65 -6.36 -19.80
C LYS A 11 -4.39 -7.18 -18.52
N ILE A 12 -5.16 -6.95 -17.46
CA ILE A 12 -5.06 -7.72 -16.20
C ILE A 12 -5.34 -9.20 -16.45
N ALA A 13 -6.40 -9.51 -17.21
CA ALA A 13 -6.80 -10.89 -17.48
C ALA A 13 -5.73 -11.70 -18.25
N THR A 14 -4.91 -11.04 -19.07
CA THR A 14 -3.84 -11.70 -19.85
C THR A 14 -2.46 -11.52 -19.23
N LEU A 15 -2.34 -10.91 -18.04
CA LEU A 15 -1.07 -10.50 -17.45
C LEU A 15 -0.09 -11.67 -17.24
N ASN A 16 -0.60 -12.84 -16.89
CA ASN A 16 0.18 -14.06 -16.66
C ASN A 16 0.77 -14.68 -17.93
N LEU A 17 0.40 -14.19 -19.12
CA LEU A 17 0.95 -14.66 -20.39
C LEU A 17 2.24 -13.93 -20.80
N PHE A 18 2.59 -12.83 -20.12
CA PHE A 18 3.76 -12.02 -20.44
C PHE A 18 4.98 -12.45 -19.63
N ALA A 19 6.16 -12.20 -20.21
CA ALA A 19 7.43 -12.35 -19.49
C ALA A 19 7.52 -11.35 -18.31
N GLU A 20 8.33 -11.67 -17.29
CA GLU A 20 8.40 -10.89 -16.04
C GLU A 20 8.75 -9.39 -16.23
N SER A 21 9.64 -9.05 -17.16
CA SER A 21 9.99 -7.66 -17.45
C SER A 21 8.81 -6.87 -18.04
N GLU A 22 8.06 -7.50 -18.95
CA GLU A 22 6.87 -6.91 -19.55
C GLU A 22 5.70 -6.84 -18.58
N LYS A 23 5.52 -7.88 -17.75
CA LYS A 23 4.57 -7.88 -16.63
C LYS A 23 4.77 -6.67 -15.73
N LYS A 24 6.00 -6.42 -15.27
CA LYS A 24 6.34 -5.26 -14.42
C LYS A 24 6.04 -3.93 -15.11
N ARG A 25 6.33 -3.80 -16.40
CA ARG A 25 6.00 -2.60 -17.19
C ARG A 25 4.50 -2.36 -17.26
N ILE A 26 3.71 -3.40 -17.51
CA ILE A 26 2.24 -3.33 -17.57
C ILE A 26 1.65 -3.00 -16.20
N VAL A 27 2.17 -3.61 -15.12
CA VAL A 27 1.78 -3.27 -13.74
C VAL A 27 2.00 -1.79 -13.47
N ASN A 28 3.17 -1.25 -13.82
CA ASN A 28 3.46 0.17 -13.66
C ASN A 28 2.52 1.06 -14.49
N GLU A 29 2.26 0.71 -15.76
CA GLU A 29 1.33 1.44 -16.62
C GLU A 29 -0.08 1.50 -16.00
N ILE A 30 -0.57 0.36 -15.48
CA ILE A 30 -1.89 0.30 -14.86
C ILE A 30 -1.91 1.11 -13.56
N LEU A 31 -0.90 0.99 -12.70
CA LEU A 31 -0.81 1.76 -11.46
C LEU A 31 -0.82 3.27 -11.71
N VAL A 32 -0.02 3.76 -12.66
CA VAL A 32 -0.01 5.19 -13.03
C VAL A 32 -1.39 5.70 -13.45
N LEU A 33 -2.19 4.86 -14.10
CA LEU A 33 -3.56 5.21 -14.51
C LEU A 33 -4.58 5.11 -13.37
N THR A 34 -4.38 4.22 -12.41
CA THR A 34 -5.39 3.90 -11.37
C THR A 34 -5.14 4.61 -10.04
N GLU A 35 -3.89 4.91 -9.71
CA GLU A 35 -3.50 5.58 -8.47
C GLU A 35 -4.21 6.93 -8.24
N PRO A 36 -4.38 7.81 -9.26
CA PRO A 36 -5.14 9.05 -9.09
C PRO A 36 -6.59 8.84 -8.65
N LEU A 37 -7.19 7.71 -9.01
CA LEU A 37 -8.58 7.37 -8.65
C LEU A 37 -8.73 7.12 -7.15
N LEU A 38 -7.65 6.78 -6.43
CA LEU A 38 -7.69 6.47 -5.00
C LEU A 38 -7.97 7.72 -4.14
N THR A 39 -7.75 8.91 -4.69
CA THR A 39 -7.97 10.21 -4.04
C THR A 39 -9.12 11.00 -4.65
N ASP A 40 -9.89 10.39 -5.55
CA ASP A 40 -11.02 11.05 -6.20
C ASP A 40 -12.07 11.51 -5.18
N VAL A 41 -12.77 12.61 -5.47
CA VAL A 41 -13.85 13.14 -4.62
C VAL A 41 -15.04 12.17 -4.56
N ASP A 42 -15.33 11.47 -5.66
CA ASP A 42 -16.39 10.49 -5.73
C ASP A 42 -15.97 9.16 -5.09
N TYR A 43 -16.71 8.75 -4.08
CA TYR A 43 -16.48 7.49 -3.37
C TYR A 43 -16.54 6.27 -4.29
N ASN A 44 -17.42 6.27 -5.30
CA ASN A 44 -17.56 5.17 -6.24
C ASN A 44 -16.33 5.06 -7.14
N VAL A 45 -15.75 6.18 -7.56
CA VAL A 45 -14.49 6.20 -8.33
C VAL A 45 -13.35 5.63 -7.50
N ARG A 46 -13.28 5.97 -6.20
CA ARG A 46 -12.31 5.37 -5.29
C ARG A 46 -12.48 3.85 -5.14
N ILE A 47 -13.72 3.34 -5.09
CA ILE A 47 -13.98 1.89 -5.08
C ILE A 47 -13.43 1.25 -6.35
N ILE A 48 -13.74 1.80 -7.52
CA ILE A 48 -13.28 1.27 -8.81
C ILE A 48 -11.74 1.21 -8.85
N GLY A 49 -11.06 2.27 -8.41
CA GLY A 49 -9.60 2.27 -8.32
C GLY A 49 -9.06 1.14 -7.44
N ARG A 50 -9.67 0.93 -6.26
CA ARG A 50 -9.28 -0.16 -5.34
C ARG A 50 -9.51 -1.54 -5.94
N GLU A 51 -10.64 -1.77 -6.60
CA GLU A 51 -10.95 -3.04 -7.26
C GLU A 51 -9.91 -3.38 -8.33
N ILE A 52 -9.55 -2.40 -9.17
CA ILE A 52 -8.57 -2.62 -10.24
C ILE A 52 -7.20 -2.96 -9.66
N ILE A 53 -6.73 -2.26 -8.62
CA ILE A 53 -5.45 -2.56 -7.99
C ILE A 53 -5.50 -3.93 -7.28
N SER A 54 -6.63 -4.29 -6.67
CA SER A 54 -6.83 -5.62 -6.05
C SER A 54 -6.70 -6.74 -7.09
N ASP A 55 -7.39 -6.61 -8.22
CA ASP A 55 -7.35 -7.60 -9.31
C ASP A 55 -5.99 -7.65 -9.99
N LEU A 56 -5.35 -6.49 -10.19
CA LEU A 56 -3.98 -6.41 -10.65
C LEU A 56 -3.02 -7.14 -9.71
N SER A 57 -3.17 -6.96 -8.40
CA SER A 57 -2.33 -7.61 -7.40
C SER A 57 -2.45 -9.13 -7.46
N LYS A 58 -3.68 -9.65 -7.56
CA LYS A 58 -3.95 -11.09 -7.69
C LYS A 58 -3.38 -11.68 -8.99
N ALA A 59 -3.41 -10.92 -10.08
CA ALA A 59 -2.86 -11.35 -11.37
C ALA A 59 -1.33 -11.25 -11.42
N ALA A 60 -0.74 -10.18 -10.87
CA ALA A 60 0.68 -9.90 -10.97
C ALA A 60 1.53 -10.68 -9.94
N GLY A 61 0.97 -10.93 -8.76
CA GLY A 61 1.69 -11.45 -7.61
C GLY A 61 2.46 -10.37 -6.84
N ILE A 62 2.82 -10.68 -5.60
CA ILE A 62 3.39 -9.72 -4.65
C ILE A 62 4.74 -9.17 -5.10
N ASP A 63 5.60 -10.02 -5.70
CA ASP A 63 6.94 -9.62 -6.11
C ASP A 63 6.92 -8.53 -7.19
N ALA A 64 6.02 -8.65 -8.17
CA ALA A 64 5.85 -7.65 -9.22
C ALA A 64 5.28 -6.35 -8.64
N MET A 65 4.30 -6.43 -7.75
CA MET A 65 3.70 -5.26 -7.10
C MET A 65 4.72 -4.51 -6.23
N ILE A 66 5.48 -5.21 -5.38
CA ILE A 66 6.55 -4.62 -4.56
C ILE A 66 7.63 -4.01 -5.46
N HIS A 67 8.09 -4.74 -6.49
CA HIS A 67 9.15 -4.25 -7.38
C HIS A 67 8.79 -2.92 -8.03
N VAL A 68 7.56 -2.79 -8.55
CA VAL A 68 7.11 -1.56 -9.21
C VAL A 68 6.89 -0.43 -8.20
N THR A 69 6.20 -0.70 -7.10
CA THR A 69 5.87 0.33 -6.10
C THR A 69 7.09 0.81 -5.31
N ARG A 70 8.11 -0.04 -5.12
CA ARG A 70 9.38 0.31 -4.46
C ARG A 70 10.09 1.49 -5.14
N LEU A 71 9.90 1.71 -6.44
CA LEU A 71 10.49 2.86 -7.15
C LEU A 71 9.91 4.22 -6.70
N ASN A 72 8.79 4.22 -5.98
CA ASN A 72 8.03 5.41 -5.60
C ASN A 72 8.07 5.69 -4.09
N ILE A 73 8.60 4.78 -3.26
CA ILE A 73 8.48 4.89 -1.79
C ILE A 73 9.34 5.99 -1.17
N ASP A 74 10.39 6.43 -1.86
CA ASP A 74 11.34 7.45 -1.42
C ASP A 74 11.32 8.70 -2.33
N SER A 75 10.37 8.76 -3.26
CA SER A 75 10.21 9.89 -4.18
C SER A 75 10.12 11.22 -3.43
N PRO A 76 10.81 12.30 -3.81
CA PRO A 76 10.70 13.59 -3.12
C PRO A 76 9.28 14.18 -3.21
N ASN A 77 8.47 13.73 -4.16
CA ASN A 77 7.08 14.15 -4.32
C ASN A 77 6.16 13.34 -3.38
N GLU A 78 5.63 14.00 -2.36
CA GLU A 78 4.71 13.40 -1.40
C GLU A 78 3.45 12.79 -2.03
N TYR A 79 2.93 13.36 -3.12
CA TYR A 79 1.77 12.81 -3.82
C TYR A 79 2.06 11.41 -4.36
N ILE A 80 3.26 11.21 -4.94
CA ILE A 80 3.71 9.93 -5.48
C ILE A 80 3.88 8.90 -4.36
N ARG A 81 4.54 9.29 -3.25
CA ARG A 81 4.73 8.39 -2.09
C ARG A 81 3.41 7.98 -1.44
N ASN A 82 2.47 8.92 -1.34
CA ASN A 82 1.15 8.71 -0.74
C ASN A 82 0.25 7.83 -1.63
N ALA A 83 0.40 7.91 -2.96
CA ALA A 83 -0.21 6.99 -3.90
C ALA A 83 0.38 5.58 -3.73
N ALA A 84 1.71 5.45 -3.70
CA ALA A 84 2.38 4.17 -3.48
C ALA A 84 1.95 3.51 -2.15
N ALA A 85 1.83 4.29 -1.08
CA ALA A 85 1.40 3.78 0.23
C ALA A 85 -0.03 3.21 0.20
N ARG A 86 -0.97 3.89 -0.49
CA ARG A 86 -2.33 3.37 -0.70
C ARG A 86 -2.37 2.15 -1.61
N SER A 87 -1.60 2.15 -2.69
CA SER A 87 -1.47 0.99 -3.58
C SER A 87 -1.01 -0.24 -2.80
N LEU A 88 0.02 -0.09 -1.97
CA LEU A 88 0.57 -1.18 -1.14
C LEU A 88 -0.40 -1.64 -0.04
N SER A 89 -1.22 -0.76 0.54
CA SER A 89 -2.26 -1.23 1.48
C SER A 89 -3.34 -2.06 0.80
N ILE A 90 -3.70 -1.73 -0.46
CA ILE A 90 -4.62 -2.54 -1.27
C ILE A 90 -3.96 -3.87 -1.65
N VAL A 91 -2.67 -3.89 -1.98
CA VAL A 91 -1.90 -5.13 -2.22
C VAL A 91 -1.93 -6.02 -0.98
N ALA A 92 -1.68 -5.48 0.21
CA ALA A 92 -1.76 -6.21 1.47
C ALA A 92 -3.16 -6.78 1.72
N SER A 93 -4.21 -6.00 1.44
CA SER A 93 -5.60 -6.46 1.54
C SER A 93 -5.91 -7.59 0.55
N ALA A 94 -5.37 -7.52 -0.67
CA ALA A 94 -5.65 -8.47 -1.74
C ALA A 94 -4.87 -9.80 -1.62
N LEU A 95 -3.62 -9.74 -1.15
CA LEU A 95 -2.69 -10.87 -1.12
C LEU A 95 -2.36 -11.36 0.30
N GLY A 96 -2.81 -10.64 1.33
CA GLY A 96 -2.56 -10.92 2.74
C GLY A 96 -1.45 -10.03 3.34
N ILE A 97 -1.69 -9.54 4.56
CA ILE A 97 -0.75 -8.64 5.27
C ILE A 97 0.58 -9.33 5.54
N LEU A 98 0.55 -10.62 5.93
CA LEU A 98 1.77 -11.39 6.23
C LEU A 98 2.75 -11.44 5.06
N ALA A 99 2.24 -11.50 3.84
CA ALA A 99 3.08 -11.53 2.65
C ALA A 99 3.86 -10.22 2.45
N LEU A 100 3.33 -9.09 2.96
CA LEU A 100 3.96 -7.78 2.86
C LEU A 100 4.89 -7.46 4.07
N LEU A 101 4.80 -8.19 5.18
CA LEU A 101 5.57 -7.90 6.40
C LEU A 101 7.09 -7.78 6.18
N PRO A 102 7.77 -8.68 5.44
CA PRO A 102 9.22 -8.55 5.22
C PRO A 102 9.59 -7.23 4.53
N PHE A 103 8.75 -6.77 3.61
CA PHE A 103 8.95 -5.49 2.94
C PHE A 103 8.66 -4.31 3.87
N LEU A 104 7.62 -4.39 4.71
CA LEU A 104 7.32 -3.37 5.72
C LEU A 104 8.46 -3.23 6.75
N GLU A 105 9.01 -4.34 7.22
CA GLU A 105 10.17 -4.34 8.12
C GLU A 105 11.38 -3.65 7.47
N GLU A 106 11.68 -3.97 6.21
CA GLU A 106 12.78 -3.34 5.47
C GLU A 106 12.59 -1.82 5.38
N ILE A 107 11.42 -1.35 4.93
CA ILE A 107 11.21 0.08 4.67
C ILE A 107 11.08 0.91 5.95
N CYS A 108 10.51 0.35 7.02
CA CYS A 108 10.36 1.05 8.30
C CYS A 108 11.67 1.13 9.09
N PHE A 109 12.59 0.16 8.93
CA PHE A 109 13.80 0.06 9.75
C PHE A 109 15.11 0.28 9.01
N GLN A 110 15.27 -0.30 7.82
CA GLN A 110 16.58 -0.44 7.18
C GLN A 110 16.89 0.69 6.21
N MET A 111 15.90 1.52 5.86
CA MET A 111 16.06 2.58 4.88
C MET A 111 16.65 3.85 5.50
N GLU A 112 17.74 4.35 4.90
CA GLU A 112 18.36 5.63 5.28
C GLU A 112 17.48 6.84 4.91
N SER A 113 16.77 6.76 3.78
CA SER A 113 15.82 7.79 3.35
C SER A 113 14.67 7.90 4.35
N TRP A 114 14.49 9.09 4.91
CA TRP A 114 13.35 9.37 5.78
C TRP A 114 12.03 9.32 5.00
N GLU A 115 12.05 9.65 3.71
CA GLU A 115 10.89 9.52 2.83
C GLU A 115 10.40 8.07 2.76
N ALA A 116 11.32 7.11 2.60
CA ALA A 116 11.01 5.69 2.60
C ALA A 116 10.41 5.23 3.94
N ARG A 117 11.04 5.61 5.06
CA ARG A 117 10.54 5.27 6.41
C ARG A 117 9.16 5.85 6.67
N HIS A 118 8.93 7.11 6.29
CA HIS A 118 7.63 7.76 6.36
C HIS A 118 6.59 6.99 5.53
N THR A 119 6.93 6.60 4.30
CA THR A 119 6.05 5.82 3.43
C THR A 119 5.74 4.45 4.06
N GLY A 120 6.71 3.81 4.71
CA GLY A 120 6.51 2.58 5.48
C GLY A 120 5.40 2.71 6.53
N VAL A 121 5.49 3.73 7.38
CA VAL A 121 4.46 4.00 8.39
C VAL A 121 3.11 4.35 7.74
N MET A 122 3.12 5.10 6.64
CA MET A 122 1.90 5.41 5.87
C MET A 122 1.22 4.18 5.29
N ILE A 123 1.97 3.14 4.87
CA ILE A 123 1.38 1.88 4.40
C ILE A 123 0.62 1.22 5.55
N VAL A 124 1.22 1.13 6.74
CA VAL A 124 0.57 0.57 7.94
C VAL A 124 -0.68 1.36 8.31
N TYR A 125 -0.62 2.69 8.29
CA TYR A 125 -1.78 3.55 8.48
C TYR A 125 -2.91 3.24 7.48
N HIS A 126 -2.60 3.16 6.18
CA HIS A 126 -3.61 2.88 5.15
C HIS A 126 -4.13 1.45 5.21
N ILE A 127 -3.33 0.48 5.66
CA ILE A 127 -3.80 -0.88 5.96
C ILE A 127 -4.87 -0.81 7.05
N THR A 128 -4.60 -0.07 8.13
CA THR A 128 -5.54 0.11 9.24
C THR A 128 -6.86 0.72 8.78
N VAL A 129 -6.80 1.77 7.98
CA VAL A 129 -7.98 2.45 7.42
C VAL A 129 -8.76 1.54 6.46
N LEU A 130 -8.07 0.79 5.59
CA LEU A 130 -8.70 0.00 4.54
C LEU A 130 -9.34 -1.29 5.06
N ILE A 131 -8.61 -2.05 5.88
CA ILE A 131 -9.04 -3.36 6.38
C ILE A 131 -10.03 -3.20 7.54
N GLY A 132 -9.93 -2.09 8.26
CA GLY A 132 -10.74 -1.78 9.42
C GLY A 132 -10.27 -2.51 10.68
N SER A 133 -10.52 -1.88 11.81
CA SER A 133 -10.04 -2.27 13.13
C SER A 133 -10.43 -3.70 13.55
N ALA A 134 -11.58 -4.23 13.11
CA ALA A 134 -12.01 -5.59 13.47
C ALA A 134 -11.14 -6.71 12.85
N ASN A 135 -10.55 -6.47 11.68
CA ASN A 135 -9.89 -7.54 10.91
C ASN A 135 -8.36 -7.55 11.08
N LEU A 136 -7.82 -6.67 11.94
CA LEU A 136 -6.37 -6.52 12.14
C LEU A 136 -5.82 -7.34 13.30
N LEU A 137 -6.68 -7.89 14.17
CA LEU A 137 -6.28 -8.56 15.40
C LEU A 137 -5.16 -9.62 15.21
N PRO A 138 -5.18 -10.49 14.18
CA PRO A 138 -4.11 -11.48 13.97
C PRO A 138 -2.74 -10.87 13.62
N TYR A 139 -2.72 -9.61 13.18
CA TYR A 139 -1.54 -8.91 12.65
C TYR A 139 -1.09 -7.76 13.54
N LEU A 140 -1.87 -7.44 14.59
CA LEU A 140 -1.73 -6.23 15.38
C LEU A 140 -0.34 -6.11 16.01
N SER A 141 0.16 -7.18 16.65
CA SER A 141 1.49 -7.17 17.26
C SER A 141 2.58 -6.89 16.23
N TYR A 142 2.56 -7.57 15.09
CA TYR A 142 3.54 -7.36 14.01
C TYR A 142 3.51 -5.92 13.49
N LEU A 143 2.32 -5.38 13.21
CA LEU A 143 2.19 -4.02 12.68
C LEU A 143 2.64 -2.96 13.70
N MET A 144 2.32 -3.14 14.99
CA MET A 144 2.78 -2.24 16.06
C MET A 144 4.29 -2.32 16.24
N GLU A 145 4.86 -3.52 16.33
CA GLU A 145 6.30 -3.74 16.49
C GLU A 145 7.09 -3.11 15.33
N ILE A 146 6.57 -3.18 14.10
CA ILE A 146 7.22 -2.59 12.91
C ILE A 146 7.29 -1.06 12.97
N ILE A 147 6.26 -0.39 13.49
CA ILE A 147 6.22 1.08 13.48
C ILE A 147 6.62 1.73 14.81
N GLU A 148 6.58 1.00 15.93
CA GLU A 148 6.85 1.55 17.28
C GLU A 148 8.18 2.32 17.34
N PRO A 149 9.32 1.83 16.78
CA PRO A 149 10.57 2.58 16.91
C PRO A 149 10.57 3.91 16.16
N ARG A 150 9.62 4.14 15.23
CA ARG A 150 9.45 5.42 14.52
C ARG A 150 8.84 6.52 15.40
N LEU A 151 8.28 6.18 16.57
CA LEU A 151 7.86 7.16 17.59
C LEU A 151 9.02 8.03 18.08
N LYS A 152 10.27 7.55 17.94
CA LYS A 152 11.50 8.24 18.33
C LYS A 152 12.37 8.63 17.13
N ASP A 153 11.84 8.62 15.90
CA ASP A 153 12.59 9.07 14.71
C ASP A 153 12.98 10.55 14.85
N ASP A 154 14.11 10.96 14.29
CA ASP A 154 14.58 12.36 14.34
C ASP A 154 13.66 13.31 13.57
N ILE A 155 12.98 12.80 12.54
CA ILE A 155 12.07 13.59 11.71
C ILE A 155 10.68 13.67 12.35
N GLU A 156 10.25 14.89 12.68
CA GLU A 156 8.94 15.18 13.29
C GLU A 156 7.78 14.59 12.49
N LYS A 157 7.80 14.76 11.16
CA LYS A 157 6.78 14.23 10.26
C LYS A 157 6.61 12.70 10.37
N ILE A 158 7.68 11.96 10.64
CA ILE A 158 7.62 10.51 10.86
C ILE A 158 6.98 10.22 12.22
N ARG A 159 7.36 10.94 13.27
CA ARG A 159 6.77 10.77 14.61
C ARG A 159 5.26 11.03 14.58
N ASP A 160 4.83 12.10 13.91
CA ASP A 160 3.42 12.48 13.81
C ASP A 160 2.58 11.39 13.15
N VAL A 161 3.00 10.90 11.98
CA VAL A 161 2.27 9.82 11.29
C VAL A 161 2.32 8.51 12.07
N THR A 162 3.41 8.25 12.81
CA THR A 162 3.51 7.05 13.66
C THR A 162 2.52 7.10 14.81
N ASN A 163 2.36 8.25 15.47
CA ASN A 163 1.32 8.43 16.48
C ASN A 163 -0.07 8.14 15.92
N VAL A 164 -0.40 8.71 14.76
CA VAL A 164 -1.70 8.49 14.10
C VAL A 164 -1.92 7.02 13.71
N ALA A 165 -0.89 6.35 13.19
CA ALA A 165 -0.96 4.94 12.84
C ALA A 165 -1.12 4.05 14.09
N MET A 166 -0.39 4.34 15.17
CA MET A 166 -0.49 3.65 16.45
C MET A 166 -1.87 3.83 17.09
N ASP A 167 -2.45 5.03 17.05
CA ASP A 167 -3.81 5.27 17.53
C ASP A 167 -4.83 4.42 16.77
N GLY A 168 -4.71 4.35 15.44
CA GLY A 168 -5.57 3.50 14.62
C GLY A 168 -5.46 2.00 14.95
N LEU A 169 -4.23 1.53 15.21
CA LEU A 169 -3.98 0.15 15.65
C LEU A 169 -4.49 -0.09 17.08
N ALA A 170 -4.35 0.87 17.99
CA ALA A 170 -4.86 0.78 19.35
C ALA A 170 -6.39 0.66 19.39
N VAL A 171 -7.11 1.40 18.53
CA VAL A 171 -8.56 1.24 18.38
C VAL A 171 -8.92 -0.19 17.97
N ALA A 172 -8.14 -0.83 17.10
CA ALA A 172 -8.30 -2.24 16.73
C ALA A 172 -8.13 -3.20 17.92
N ALA A 173 -7.28 -2.86 18.88
CA ALA A 173 -7.11 -3.63 20.12
C ALA A 173 -8.32 -3.48 21.06
N THR A 174 -8.94 -2.29 21.11
CA THR A 174 -10.04 -2.00 22.05
C THR A 174 -11.40 -2.58 21.68
N LEU A 175 -11.64 -2.92 20.41
CA LEU A 175 -12.94 -3.45 19.95
C LEU A 175 -13.29 -4.85 20.50
N TRP A 176 -12.41 -5.44 21.31
CA TRP A 176 -12.51 -6.81 21.81
C TRP A 176 -12.52 -6.92 23.34
N TYR A 177 -12.59 -5.78 24.05
CA TYR A 177 -12.84 -5.66 25.50
C TYR A 177 -14.21 -5.03 25.75
#